data_AF-A0A371GGW5-F1
#
_entry.id   AF-A0A371GGW5-F1
#
_cell.length_a   1.000
_cell.length_b   1.000
_cell.length_c   1.000
_cell.angle_alpha   90.00
_cell.angle_beta   90.00
_cell.angle_gamma   90.00
#
_symmetry.space_group_name_H-M   'P 1'
#
loop_
_entity.id
_entity.type
_entity.pdbx_description
1 polymer ?
#
loop_
_entity_poly.entity_id
_entity_poly.type
_entity_poly.pdbx_seq_one_letter_code
_entity_poly.pdbx_strand_id
1 'polypeptide(L)'
;MATASSLFSQGSIISFLGTSTITAEKLNWKNYRAWLDSVELWFLGQEFHDHLEKQQAEIPEKDRTPWLKLDYQLCAILWQSTNARDVFANDIVSLQQTNHDMVLHIAKAKAAAEELKDLLMCNY
;
A
#
# COMPACT_ATOMS: atom_id res chain seq x y z
N MET A 1 -25.06 7.84 18.97
CA MET A 1 -24.85 8.09 17.52
C MET A 1 -23.89 9.26 17.38
N ALA A 2 -22.64 8.97 17.03
CA ALA A 2 -21.53 9.90 16.68
C ALA A 2 -20.24 9.06 16.79
N THR A 3 -19.23 9.13 15.94
CA THR A 3 -18.98 9.84 14.68
C THR A 3 -17.81 9.09 14.05
N ALA A 4 -17.92 8.73 12.76
CA ALA A 4 -16.84 8.08 12.03
C ALA A 4 -15.63 9.03 11.95
N SER A 5 -14.50 8.62 12.51
CA SER A 5 -13.24 9.34 12.37
C SER A 5 -12.71 9.15 10.94
N SER A 6 -13.07 10.13 10.11
CA SER A 6 -12.49 10.39 8.79
C SER A 6 -10.99 10.62 8.92
N LEU A 7 -10.17 9.83 8.20
CA LEU A 7 -8.75 10.12 8.00
C LEU A 7 -8.30 9.62 6.61
N PHE A 8 -8.64 10.38 5.57
CA PHE A 8 -7.98 10.28 4.26
C PHE A 8 -7.59 11.68 3.81
N SER A 9 -6.31 12.03 4.00
CA SER A 9 -5.65 13.09 3.24
C SER A 9 -4.14 12.87 3.23
N GLN A 10 -3.51 13.18 2.09
CA GLN A 10 -2.08 13.02 1.83
C GLN A 10 -1.24 13.58 3.00
N GLY A 11 -0.43 12.73 3.63
CA GLY A 11 0.34 13.07 4.84
C GLY A 11 -0.31 12.63 6.17
N SER A 12 -1.02 11.49 6.19
CA SER A 12 -1.67 10.97 7.39
C SER A 12 -0.68 10.66 8.52
N ILE A 13 -0.59 11.57 9.48
CA ILE A 13 -0.19 11.25 10.85
C ILE A 13 -1.29 10.35 11.42
N ILE A 14 -0.96 9.10 11.72
CA ILE A 14 -1.91 8.23 12.43
C ILE A 14 -1.76 8.56 13.92
N SER A 15 -2.65 9.41 14.43
CA SER A 15 -2.74 9.69 15.85
C SER A 15 -3.45 8.53 16.55
N PHE A 16 -2.71 7.76 17.34
CA PHE A 16 -3.26 6.71 18.19
C PHE A 16 -3.66 7.27 19.55
N LEU A 17 -4.68 6.68 20.16
CA LEU A 17 -5.22 7.07 21.46
C LEU A 17 -4.09 7.02 22.52
N GLY A 18 -3.56 8.20 22.90
CA GLY A 18 -2.48 8.34 23.88
C GLY A 18 -1.07 8.42 23.27
N THR A 19 -0.65 9.64 22.97
CA THR A 19 0.72 10.18 23.04
C THR A 19 1.85 9.72 22.09
N SER A 20 1.76 8.65 21.30
CA SER A 20 2.87 8.29 20.36
C SER A 20 2.46 8.32 18.89
N THR A 21 3.20 9.10 18.08
CA THR A 21 2.99 9.26 16.64
C THR A 21 3.95 8.37 15.85
N ILE A 22 3.47 7.26 15.26
CA ILE A 22 4.25 6.51 14.27
C ILE A 22 4.04 7.17 12.91
N THR A 23 5.11 7.62 12.29
CA THR A 23 5.06 8.25 10.96
C THR A 23 4.65 7.22 9.90
N ALA A 24 3.58 7.48 9.14
CA ALA A 24 3.18 6.67 7.98
C ALA A 24 3.95 7.06 6.69
N GLU A 25 5.15 7.62 6.85
CA GLU A 25 6.02 7.92 5.72
C GLU A 25 6.49 6.64 5.03
N LYS A 26 6.79 6.74 3.73
CA LYS A 26 7.31 5.61 2.97
C LYS A 26 8.63 5.11 3.61
N LEU A 27 8.63 3.85 4.04
CA LEU A 27 9.81 3.22 4.61
C LEU A 27 10.91 3.04 3.55
N ASN A 28 12.12 3.36 3.96
CA ASN A 28 13.35 3.12 3.24
C ASN A 28 14.45 2.75 4.23
N TRP A 29 15.61 2.32 3.73
CA TRP A 29 16.71 1.87 4.59
C TRP A 29 17.24 2.93 5.56
N LYS A 30 17.06 4.23 5.26
CA LYS A 30 17.55 5.35 6.09
C LYS A 30 16.62 5.67 7.26
N ASN A 31 15.31 5.56 7.07
CA ASN A 31 14.31 5.90 8.10
C ASN A 31 13.75 4.66 8.82
N TYR A 32 14.10 3.45 8.40
CA TYR A 32 13.67 2.20 9.04
C TYR A 32 14.00 2.17 10.54
N ARG A 33 15.19 2.65 10.93
CA ARG A 33 15.59 2.65 12.34
C ARG A 33 14.72 3.58 13.19
N ALA A 34 14.49 4.81 12.73
CA ALA A 34 13.63 5.77 13.43
C ALA A 34 12.16 5.31 13.50
N TRP A 35 11.69 4.62 12.45
CA TRP A 35 10.39 3.96 12.46
C TRP A 35 10.32 2.83 13.49
N LEU A 36 11.34 1.97 13.56
CA LEU A 36 11.43 0.89 14.54
C LEU A 36 11.43 1.44 15.98
N ASP A 37 12.24 2.47 16.24
CA ASP A 37 12.30 3.13 17.55
C ASP A 37 10.92 3.74 17.93
N SER A 38 10.14 4.23 16.94
CA SER A 38 8.78 4.74 17.16
C SER A 38 7.76 3.64 17.44
N VAL A 39 7.95 2.46 16.84
CA VAL A 39 7.13 1.26 17.13
C VAL A 39 7.43 0.72 18.52
N GLU A 40 8.70 0.63 18.92
CA GLU A 40 9.07 0.25 20.29
C GLU A 40 8.47 1.19 21.33
N LEU A 41 8.56 2.51 21.09
CA LEU A 41 7.96 3.52 21.97
C LEU A 41 6.42 3.40 22.04
N TRP A 42 5.77 3.03 20.94
CA TRP A 42 4.33 2.77 20.91
C TRP A 42 3.96 1.55 21.77
N PHE A 43 4.71 0.45 21.68
CA PHE A 43 4.49 -0.73 22.54
C PHE A 43 4.74 -0.43 24.03
N LEU A 44 5.77 0.38 24.35
CA LEU A 44 6.00 0.89 25.71
C LEU A 44 4.78 1.64 26.26
N GLY A 45 4.19 2.52 25.45
CA GLY A 45 3.04 3.34 25.85
C GLY A 45 1.73 2.57 26.04
N GLN A 46 1.65 1.34 25.55
CA GLN A 46 0.48 0.46 25.72
C GLN A 46 0.68 -0.56 26.85
N GLU A 47 1.80 -0.53 27.58
CA GLU A 47 2.19 -1.53 28.59
C GLU A 47 2.37 -2.96 28.04
N PHE A 48 2.53 -3.10 26.72
CA PHE A 48 2.75 -4.38 26.03
C PHE A 48 4.20 -4.54 25.55
N HIS A 49 5.19 -4.05 26.30
CA HIS A 49 6.60 -4.10 25.86
C HIS A 49 7.10 -5.52 25.60
N ASP A 50 6.70 -6.45 26.47
CA ASP A 50 7.07 -7.86 26.40
C ASP A 50 6.49 -8.57 25.16
N HIS A 51 5.61 -7.91 24.40
CA HIS A 51 4.90 -8.45 23.24
C HIS A 51 5.82 -8.67 22.02
N LEU A 52 6.90 -7.90 21.88
CA LEU A 52 7.86 -8.12 20.80
C LEU A 52 8.79 -9.32 21.06
N GLU A 53 8.92 -9.73 22.32
CA GLU A 53 9.88 -10.74 22.75
C GLU A 53 9.23 -12.09 23.08
N LYS A 54 7.97 -12.09 23.53
CA LYS A 54 7.25 -13.31 23.95
C LYS A 54 6.56 -14.01 22.78
N GLN A 55 6.69 -15.34 22.75
CA GLN A 55 5.99 -16.17 21.77
C GLN A 55 4.50 -16.33 22.11
N GLN A 56 3.67 -16.57 21.10
CA GLN A 56 2.22 -16.72 21.27
C GLN A 56 1.80 -17.81 22.28
N ALA A 57 2.64 -18.84 22.45
CA ALA A 57 2.42 -19.93 23.40
C ALA A 57 2.56 -19.52 24.87
N GLU A 58 3.27 -18.43 25.15
CA GLU A 58 3.56 -17.93 26.50
C GLU A 58 2.52 -16.88 26.99
N ILE A 59 1.57 -16.50 26.13
CA ILE A 59 0.56 -15.48 26.41
C ILE A 59 -0.64 -16.10 27.14
N PRO A 60 -1.05 -15.55 28.30
CA PRO A 60 -2.30 -15.90 28.96
C PRO A 60 -3.50 -15.69 28.03
N GLU A 61 -4.47 -16.60 28.05
CA GLU A 61 -5.61 -16.57 27.12
C GLU A 61 -6.41 -15.25 27.16
N LYS A 62 -6.51 -14.65 28.35
CA LYS A 62 -7.14 -13.33 28.58
C LYS A 62 -6.48 -12.18 27.80
N ASP A 63 -5.20 -12.30 27.48
CA ASP A 63 -4.42 -11.24 26.85
C ASP A 63 -4.32 -11.44 25.32
N ARG A 64 -4.66 -12.62 24.80
CA ARG A 64 -4.61 -12.93 23.36
C ARG A 64 -5.44 -12.00 22.49
N THR A 65 -6.63 -11.61 22.95
CA THR A 65 -7.55 -10.76 22.16
C THR A 65 -7.03 -9.31 22.04
N PRO A 66 -6.60 -8.64 23.12
CA PRO A 66 -5.85 -7.37 23.03
C PRO A 66 -4.60 -7.45 22.17
N TRP A 67 -3.82 -8.55 22.26
CA TRP A 67 -2.59 -8.73 21.49
C TRP A 67 -2.87 -8.84 19.98
N LEU A 68 -3.85 -9.66 19.59
CA LEU A 68 -4.26 -9.80 18.18
C LEU A 68 -4.68 -8.46 17.57
N LYS A 69 -5.28 -7.58 18.38
CA LYS A 69 -5.66 -6.22 17.96
C LYS A 69 -4.43 -5.35 17.70
N LEU A 70 -3.40 -5.42 18.54
CA LEU A 70 -2.14 -4.69 18.37
C LEU A 70 -1.38 -5.20 17.13
N ASP A 71 -1.30 -6.52 16.95
CA ASP A 71 -0.68 -7.14 15.76
C ASP A 71 -1.36 -6.69 14.47
N TYR A 72 -2.69 -6.66 14.46
CA TYR A 72 -3.45 -6.17 13.32
C TYR A 72 -3.17 -4.69 13.02
N GLN A 73 -3.07 -3.87 14.05
CA GLN A 73 -2.73 -2.44 13.92
C GLN A 73 -1.30 -2.26 13.38
N LEU A 74 -0.32 -3.00 13.91
CA LEU A 74 1.05 -2.95 13.43
C LEU A 74 1.17 -3.40 11.98
N CYS A 75 0.49 -4.50 11.60
CA CYS A 75 0.39 -4.96 10.21
C CYS A 75 -0.18 -3.88 9.28
N ALA A 76 -1.22 -3.16 9.71
CA ALA A 76 -1.81 -2.08 8.92
C ALA A 76 -0.83 -0.91 8.72
N ILE A 77 -0.07 -0.55 9.75
CA ILE A 77 0.94 0.52 9.68
C ILE A 77 2.10 0.13 8.75
N LEU A 78 2.62 -1.10 8.91
CA LEU A 78 3.65 -1.67 8.04
C LEU A 78 3.18 -1.68 6.58
N TRP A 79 1.96 -2.14 6.34
CA TRP A 79 1.36 -2.14 5.01
C TRP A 79 1.27 -0.73 4.43
N GLN A 80 0.83 0.27 5.21
CA GLN A 80 0.76 1.65 4.73
C GLN A 80 2.14 2.26 4.45
N SER A 81 3.11 1.98 5.31
CA SER A 81 4.46 2.56 5.24
C SER A 81 5.30 1.90 4.14
N THR A 82 5.05 0.63 3.80
CA THR A 82 5.72 -0.06 2.68
C THR A 82 5.01 0.13 1.34
N ASN A 83 3.68 0.28 1.38
CA ASN A 83 2.82 0.31 0.20
C ASN A 83 2.34 1.73 -0.10
N ALA A 84 3.30 2.62 -0.40
CA ALA A 84 3.01 3.93 -0.96
C ALA A 84 2.23 3.75 -2.28
N ARG A 85 0.89 3.80 -2.18
CA ARG A 85 -0.11 3.55 -3.23
C ARG A 85 0.17 4.27 -4.56
N ASP A 86 0.94 5.35 -4.52
CA ASP A 86 1.28 6.15 -5.69
C ASP A 86 2.17 5.43 -6.72
N VAL A 87 2.97 4.43 -6.31
CA VAL A 87 3.84 3.71 -7.27
C VAL A 87 3.03 2.69 -8.07
N PHE A 88 2.25 1.85 -7.41
CA PHE A 88 1.49 0.79 -8.08
C PHE A 88 0.33 1.33 -8.93
N ALA A 89 -0.36 2.38 -8.49
CA ALA A 89 -1.44 2.98 -9.28
C ALA A 89 -0.89 3.61 -10.57
N ASN A 90 0.28 4.24 -10.50
CA ASN A 90 0.94 4.85 -11.66
C ASN A 90 1.45 3.78 -12.63
N ASP A 91 2.07 2.70 -12.11
CA ASP A 91 2.51 1.57 -12.95
C ASP A 91 1.34 0.90 -13.68
N ILE A 92 0.20 0.71 -13.01
CA ILE A 92 -1.01 0.13 -13.62
C ILE A 92 -1.57 1.05 -14.70
N VAL A 93 -1.69 2.36 -14.44
CA VAL A 93 -2.19 3.33 -15.42
C VAL A 93 -1.23 3.46 -16.61
N SER A 94 0.08 3.46 -16.37
CA SER A 94 1.12 3.49 -17.41
C SER A 94 1.07 2.24 -18.31
N LEU A 95 0.92 1.06 -17.71
CA LEU A 95 0.74 -0.19 -18.45
C LEU A 95 -0.57 -0.21 -19.24
N GLN A 96 -1.67 0.29 -18.68
CA GLN A 96 -2.94 0.42 -19.37
C GLN A 96 -2.86 1.34 -20.58
N GLN A 97 -2.19 2.50 -20.43
CA GLN A 97 -1.99 3.45 -21.52
C GLN A 97 -1.16 2.86 -22.66
N THR A 98 -0.06 2.18 -22.32
CA THR A 98 0.82 1.52 -23.30
C THR A 98 0.06 0.46 -24.10
N ASN A 99 -0.79 -0.33 -23.43
CA ASN A 99 -1.63 -1.33 -24.09
C ASN A 99 -2.65 -0.68 -25.03
N HIS A 100 -3.27 0.44 -24.63
CA HIS A 100 -4.20 1.17 -25.49
C HIS A 100 -3.52 1.68 -26.76
N ASP A 101 -2.33 2.28 -26.62
CA ASP A 101 -1.54 2.78 -27.74
C ASP A 101 -1.15 1.65 -28.70
N MET A 102 -0.71 0.51 -28.18
CA MET A 102 -0.39 -0.66 -29.00
C MET A 102 -1.60 -1.17 -29.79
N VAL A 103 -2.77 -1.28 -29.16
CA VAL A 103 -4.00 -1.69 -29.83
C VAL A 103 -4.36 -0.71 -30.95
N LEU A 104 -4.20 0.59 -30.73
CA LEU A 104 -4.40 1.61 -31.75
C LEU A 104 -3.44 1.45 -32.93
N HIS A 105 -2.16 1.17 -32.67
CA HIS A 105 -1.17 0.94 -33.73
C HIS A 105 -1.48 -0.32 -34.53
N ILE A 106 -1.90 -1.40 -33.89
CA ILE A 106 -2.33 -2.63 -34.57
C ILE A 106 -3.54 -2.35 -35.47
N ALA A 107 -4.51 -1.57 -34.99
CA ALA A 107 -5.68 -1.21 -35.77
C ALA A 107 -5.31 -0.40 -37.02
N LYS A 108 -4.42 0.58 -36.88
CA LYS A 108 -3.91 1.38 -38.02
C LYS A 108 -3.16 0.51 -39.04
N ALA A 109 -2.30 -0.39 -38.57
CA ALA A 109 -1.57 -1.30 -39.45
C ALA A 109 -2.51 -2.23 -40.23
N LYS A 110 -3.56 -2.75 -39.58
CA LYS A 110 -4.60 -3.56 -40.25
C LYS A 110 -5.37 -2.76 -41.30
N ALA A 111 -5.76 -1.53 -41.00
CA ALA A 111 -6.46 -0.67 -41.95
C ALA A 111 -5.59 -0.40 -43.20
N ALA A 112 -4.32 -0.04 -43.00
CA ALA A 112 -3.39 0.18 -44.12
C ALA A 112 -3.16 -1.10 -44.94
N ALA A 113 -3.16 -2.27 -44.32
CA ALA A 113 -3.02 -3.54 -45.02
C ALA A 113 -4.22 -3.86 -45.92
N GLU A 114 -5.45 -3.59 -45.46
CA GLU A 114 -6.65 -3.76 -46.30
C GLU A 114 -6.70 -2.72 -47.43
N GLU A 115 -6.30 -1.47 -47.20
CA GLU A 115 -6.21 -0.47 -48.29
C GLU A 115 -5.21 -0.90 -49.38
N LEU A 116 -4.03 -1.40 -48.98
CA LEU A 116 -3.05 -1.92 -49.94
C LEU A 116 -3.58 -3.13 -50.72
N LYS A 117 -4.32 -4.01 -50.05
CA LYS A 117 -4.95 -5.16 -50.68
C LYS A 117 -6.03 -4.73 -51.68
N ASP A 118 -6.87 -3.76 -51.34
CA ASP A 118 -7.89 -3.21 -52.24
C ASP A 118 -7.22 -2.57 -53.47
N LEU A 119 -6.14 -1.82 -53.28
CA LEU A 119 -5.36 -1.24 -54.39
C LEU A 119 -4.78 -2.32 -55.30
N LEU A 120 -4.26 -3.43 -54.75
CA LEU A 120 -3.75 -4.54 -55.57
C LEU A 120 -4.87 -5.26 -56.33
N MET A 121 -6.04 -5.42 -55.72
CA MET A 121 -7.20 -6.04 -56.36
C MET A 121 -7.84 -5.14 -57.44
N CYS A 122 -7.73 -3.82 -57.34
CA CYS A 122 -8.22 -2.89 -58.36
C CYS A 122 -7.30 -2.73 -59.57
N ASN A 123 -6.06 -3.23 -59.51
CA ASN A 123 -5.06 -3.14 -60.59
C ASN A 123 -4.93 -4.43 -61.43
N TYR A 124 -5.82 -5.42 -61.23
CA TYR A 124 -5.91 -6.67 -61.98
C TYR A 124 -7.31 -6.82 -62.59
#